data_AF-A0A6H2EKN9-F1
#
_entry.id   AF-A0A6H2EKN9-F1
#
_cell.length_a   1.000
_cell.length_b   1.000
_cell.length_c   1.000
_cell.angle_alpha   90.00
_cell.angle_beta   90.00
_cell.angle_gamma   90.00
#
_symmetry.space_group_name_H-M   'P 1'
#
loop_
_entity.id
_entity.type
_entity.pdbx_description
1 polymer ?
#
loop_
_entity_poly.entity_id
_entity_poly.type
_entity_poly.pdbx_seq_one_letter_code
_entity_poly.pdbx_strand_id
1 'polypeptide(L)'
;MGNNHSYGLDWIDEDALFEVTKKTFDKVLNPQRKQPLPPDPFTIIAHATVMGGSLTEALMFEKERSLNKTLSDNVGYWHQRVLGLSPNWQETGSSGGNIDLKTNPGFLPPSIGRPVYAEVKNRFNTIKGSDQKNLWDDLERHVKANGAVGYVFQIIPKKAERYDQPWKVAGRPVREDIRHCDGVTAYELVYGEPEALFQLYRALPLIFRDIIGSDSLVEGEIAELFFRSLPSAE
;
A
#
# COMPACT_ATOMS: atom_id res chain seq x y z
N MET A 1 -6.47 29.20 8.79
CA MET A 1 -5.09 29.00 9.28
C MET A 1 -4.88 27.50 9.24
N GLY A 2 -4.18 27.00 8.23
CA GLY A 2 -3.86 25.57 8.18
C GLY A 2 -2.99 25.23 9.38
N ASN A 3 -3.25 24.10 10.04
CA ASN A 3 -2.25 23.54 10.93
C ASN A 3 -1.03 23.25 10.07
N ASN A 4 0.16 23.75 10.43
CA ASN A 4 1.41 23.31 9.81
C ASN A 4 1.88 22.07 10.56
N HIS A 5 1.55 20.89 10.07
CA HIS A 5 2.15 19.67 10.62
C HIS A 5 3.62 19.58 10.23
N SER A 6 4.42 18.96 11.08
CA SER A 6 5.84 18.72 10.80
C SER A 6 6.27 17.37 11.37
N TYR A 7 6.56 16.44 10.47
CA TYR A 7 7.00 15.08 10.75
C TYR A 7 8.42 14.80 10.25
N GLY A 8 9.08 15.81 9.66
CA GLY A 8 10.43 15.74 9.14
C GLY A 8 10.51 15.16 7.73
N LEU A 9 9.44 15.28 6.95
CA LEU A 9 9.38 14.82 5.55
C LEU A 9 9.38 16.04 4.61
N ASP A 10 10.53 16.39 4.04
CA ASP A 10 10.68 17.56 3.16
C ASP A 10 10.26 17.31 1.69
N TRP A 11 10.03 16.05 1.34
CA TRP A 11 9.69 15.57 -0.01
C TRP A 11 8.17 15.39 -0.26
N ILE A 12 7.33 15.59 0.76
CA ILE A 12 5.86 15.46 0.67
C ILE A 12 5.16 16.58 1.45
N ASP A 13 3.98 16.99 0.97
CA ASP A 13 3.10 17.90 1.71
C ASP A 13 2.58 17.19 2.98
N GLU A 14 3.11 17.57 4.14
CA GLU A 14 2.84 16.94 5.44
C GLU A 14 1.38 17.17 5.92
N ASP A 15 0.75 18.28 5.51
CA ASP A 15 -0.66 18.56 5.82
C ASP A 15 -1.58 17.70 4.98
N ALA A 16 -1.27 17.54 3.69
CA ALA A 16 -1.98 16.62 2.82
C ALA A 16 -1.82 15.17 3.28
N LEU A 17 -0.61 14.79 3.74
CA LEU A 17 -0.34 13.47 4.32
C LEU A 17 -1.17 13.21 5.58
N PHE A 18 -1.26 14.19 6.49
CA PHE A 18 -2.13 14.11 7.67
C PHE A 18 -3.59 13.89 7.26
N GLU A 19 -4.11 14.70 6.35
CA GLU A 19 -5.51 14.62 5.90
C GLU A 19 -5.83 13.29 5.20
N VAL A 20 -4.92 12.78 4.37
CA VAL A 20 -5.06 11.46 3.74
C VAL A 20 -5.07 10.35 4.79
N THR A 21 -4.17 10.42 5.78
CA THR A 21 -4.08 9.42 6.84
C THR A 21 -5.34 9.43 7.70
N LYS A 22 -5.77 10.61 8.17
CA LYS A 22 -6.99 10.79 8.93
C LYS A 22 -8.21 10.23 8.21
N LYS A 23 -8.43 10.62 6.94
CA LYS A 23 -9.58 10.16 6.15
C LYS A 23 -9.56 8.66 5.91
N THR A 24 -8.39 8.08 5.65
CA THR A 24 -8.27 6.64 5.34
C THR A 24 -8.58 5.78 6.56
N PHE A 25 -8.15 6.21 7.76
CA PHE A 25 -8.33 5.44 8.98
C PHE A 25 -9.53 5.86 9.84
N ASP A 26 -10.27 6.90 9.48
CA ASP A 26 -11.41 7.42 10.24
C ASP A 26 -12.42 6.33 10.65
N LYS A 27 -12.80 5.44 9.74
CA LYS A 27 -13.76 4.35 10.04
C LYS A 27 -13.24 3.35 11.08
N VAL A 28 -11.92 3.18 11.18
CA VAL A 28 -11.29 2.28 12.14
C VAL A 28 -11.16 2.96 13.49
N LEU A 29 -10.81 4.26 13.49
CA LEU A 29 -10.69 5.07 14.70
C LEU A 29 -12.06 5.41 15.32
N ASN A 30 -13.07 5.61 14.48
CA ASN A 30 -14.44 5.95 14.84
C ASN A 30 -15.43 4.88 14.35
N PRO A 31 -15.38 3.65 14.90
CA PRO A 31 -16.21 2.55 14.42
C PRO A 31 -17.69 2.83 14.69
N GLN A 32 -18.50 2.88 13.63
CA GLN A 32 -19.95 2.92 13.78
C GLN A 32 -20.47 1.57 14.27
N ARG A 33 -21.48 1.58 15.17
CA ARG A 33 -22.19 0.36 15.60
C ARG A 33 -22.98 -0.23 14.44
N LYS A 34 -22.33 -1.06 13.62
CA LYS A 34 -22.99 -1.98 12.70
C LYS A 34 -23.10 -3.35 13.38
N GLN A 35 -24.24 -4.02 13.23
CA GLN A 35 -24.30 -5.43 13.58
C GLN A 35 -23.32 -6.18 12.69
N PRO A 36 -22.36 -6.93 13.26
CA PRO A 36 -21.50 -7.78 12.46
C PRO A 36 -22.34 -8.87 11.81
N LEU A 37 -21.89 -9.35 10.64
CA LEU A 37 -22.47 -10.56 10.06
C LEU A 37 -22.29 -11.73 11.04
N PRO A 38 -23.24 -12.68 11.11
CA PRO A 38 -23.08 -13.88 11.91
C PRO A 38 -21.79 -14.63 11.52
N PRO A 39 -20.98 -15.07 12.49
CA PRO A 39 -19.77 -15.87 12.21
C PRO A 39 -20.15 -17.26 11.69
N ASP A 40 -19.30 -17.87 10.87
CA ASP A 40 -19.48 -19.25 10.43
C ASP A 40 -19.21 -20.24 11.59
N PRO A 41 -20.24 -20.94 12.11
CA PRO A 41 -20.07 -21.82 13.27
C PRO A 41 -19.12 -22.97 13.00
N PHE A 42 -19.00 -23.46 11.76
CA PHE A 42 -18.07 -24.54 11.43
C PHE A 42 -16.62 -24.09 11.62
N THR A 43 -16.26 -22.92 11.06
CA THR A 43 -14.92 -22.34 11.22
C THR A 43 -14.58 -22.09 12.69
N ILE A 44 -15.53 -21.60 13.49
CA ILE A 44 -15.32 -21.34 14.93
C ILE A 44 -15.05 -22.64 15.70
N ILE A 45 -15.86 -23.68 15.49
CA ILE A 45 -15.69 -24.98 16.15
C ILE A 45 -14.37 -25.64 15.71
N ALA A 46 -14.06 -25.59 14.43
CA ALA A 46 -12.81 -26.13 13.89
C ALA A 46 -11.60 -25.42 14.49
N HIS A 47 -11.60 -24.09 14.57
CA HIS A 47 -10.52 -23.31 15.19
C HIS A 47 -10.34 -23.67 16.67
N ALA A 48 -11.41 -23.68 17.46
CA ALA A 48 -11.36 -24.05 18.88
C ALA A 48 -10.78 -25.46 19.07
N THR A 49 -11.22 -26.42 18.24
CA THR A 49 -10.77 -27.82 18.32
C THR A 49 -9.29 -27.96 17.93
N VAL A 50 -8.86 -27.35 16.82
CA VAL A 50 -7.48 -27.46 16.31
C VAL A 50 -6.48 -26.74 17.22
N MET A 51 -6.85 -25.58 17.76
CA MET A 51 -5.98 -24.76 18.60
C MET A 51 -6.03 -25.16 20.08
N GLY A 52 -6.88 -26.13 20.46
CA GLY A 52 -7.06 -26.57 21.85
C GLY A 52 -7.65 -25.51 22.77
N GLY A 53 -8.50 -24.61 22.23
CA GLY A 53 -9.09 -23.48 22.95
C GLY A 53 -10.61 -23.57 23.09
N SER A 54 -11.20 -22.52 23.66
CA SER A 54 -12.65 -22.37 23.84
C SER A 54 -13.33 -21.72 22.64
N LEU A 55 -14.65 -21.91 22.52
CA LEU A 55 -15.46 -21.21 21.51
C LEU A 55 -15.41 -19.69 21.68
N THR A 56 -15.30 -19.20 22.92
CA THR A 56 -15.19 -17.76 23.20
C THR A 56 -13.90 -17.18 22.64
N GLU A 57 -12.76 -17.85 22.83
CA GLU A 57 -11.47 -17.41 22.28
C GLU A 57 -11.48 -17.43 20.75
N ALA A 58 -12.05 -18.48 20.14
CA ALA A 58 -12.19 -18.57 18.70
C ALA A 58 -13.06 -17.44 18.12
N LEU A 59 -14.14 -17.06 18.83
CA LEU A 59 -14.97 -15.91 18.44
C LEU A 59 -14.25 -14.57 18.58
N MET A 60 -13.41 -14.40 19.60
CA MET A 60 -12.60 -13.19 19.77
C MET A 60 -11.55 -13.08 18.66
N PHE A 61 -10.88 -14.19 18.34
CA PHE A 61 -9.92 -14.25 17.24
C PHE A 61 -10.57 -13.90 15.89
N GLU A 62 -11.78 -14.41 15.59
CA GLU A 62 -12.45 -14.08 14.33
C GLU A 62 -12.82 -12.59 14.23
N LYS A 63 -13.18 -11.95 15.36
CA LYS A 63 -13.40 -10.50 15.40
C LYS A 63 -12.12 -9.72 15.11
N GLU A 64 -11.01 -10.10 15.74
CA GLU A 64 -9.70 -9.48 15.51
C GLU A 64 -9.23 -9.67 14.07
N ARG A 65 -9.41 -10.88 13.50
CA ARG A 65 -9.10 -11.19 12.10
C ARG A 65 -9.89 -10.28 11.14
N SER A 66 -11.17 -10.08 11.41
CA SER A 66 -12.03 -9.22 10.59
C SER A 66 -11.60 -7.74 10.64
N LEU A 67 -11.26 -7.25 11.84
CA LEU A 67 -10.71 -5.90 12.02
C LEU A 67 -9.37 -5.75 11.28
N ASN A 68 -8.46 -6.71 11.45
CA ASN A 68 -7.16 -6.72 10.78
C ASN A 68 -7.30 -6.74 9.26
N LYS A 69 -8.30 -7.47 8.72
CA LYS A 69 -8.60 -7.44 7.29
C LYS A 69 -8.99 -6.03 6.82
N THR A 70 -9.86 -5.34 7.56
CA THR A 70 -10.28 -3.97 7.23
C THR A 70 -9.10 -2.99 7.30
N LEU A 71 -8.25 -3.11 8.32
CA LEU A 71 -7.00 -2.35 8.44
C LEU A 71 -6.10 -2.58 7.23
N SER A 72 -5.86 -3.84 6.86
CA SER A 72 -5.00 -4.20 5.72
C SER A 72 -5.55 -3.64 4.39
N ASP A 73 -6.87 -3.69 4.18
CA ASP A 73 -7.50 -3.15 2.98
C ASP A 73 -7.35 -1.62 2.95
N ASN A 74 -7.52 -0.93 4.08
CA ASN A 74 -7.29 0.52 4.20
C ASN A 74 -5.82 0.92 3.98
N VAL A 75 -4.85 0.12 4.45
CA VAL A 75 -3.41 0.38 4.23
C VAL A 75 -3.07 0.37 2.74
N GLY A 76 -3.66 -0.53 1.95
CA GLY A 76 -3.49 -0.55 0.50
C GLY A 76 -3.96 0.75 -0.15
N TYR A 77 -5.17 1.19 0.20
CA TYR A 77 -5.71 2.48 -0.27
C TYR A 77 -4.87 3.66 0.21
N TRP A 78 -4.38 3.62 1.45
CA TRP A 78 -3.52 4.66 2.01
C TRP A 78 -2.23 4.84 1.18
N HIS A 79 -1.52 3.75 0.84
CA HIS A 79 -0.31 3.83 0.01
C HIS A 79 -0.61 4.43 -1.37
N GLN A 80 -1.70 4.04 -2.03
CA GLN A 80 -2.13 4.64 -3.29
C GLN A 80 -2.31 6.15 -3.15
N ARG A 81 -3.06 6.59 -2.13
CA ARG A 81 -3.34 8.00 -1.87
C ARG A 81 -2.08 8.78 -1.54
N VAL A 82 -1.19 8.21 -0.73
CA VAL A 82 0.10 8.83 -0.37
C VAL A 82 0.98 8.97 -1.61
N LEU A 83 1.14 7.94 -2.44
CA LEU A 83 1.91 8.06 -3.68
C LEU A 83 1.29 9.10 -4.64
N GLY A 84 -0.05 9.22 -4.64
CA GLY A 84 -0.80 10.23 -5.38
C GLY A 84 -0.65 11.67 -4.86
N LEU A 85 -0.03 11.91 -3.70
CA LEU A 85 0.31 13.25 -3.22
C LEU A 85 1.54 13.84 -3.91
N SER A 86 2.34 13.02 -4.62
CA SER A 86 3.50 13.51 -5.37
C SER A 86 3.05 14.52 -6.44
N PRO A 87 3.72 15.69 -6.56
CA PRO A 87 3.33 16.73 -7.51
C PRO A 87 3.50 16.30 -8.98
N ASN A 88 4.22 15.21 -9.22
CA ASN A 88 4.51 14.66 -10.55
C ASN A 88 3.63 13.46 -10.92
N TRP A 89 2.78 13.01 -10.00
CA TRP A 89 1.91 11.87 -10.18
C TRP A 89 0.46 12.24 -9.88
N GLN A 90 -0.45 11.42 -10.38
CA GLN A 90 -1.86 11.57 -10.08
C GLN A 90 -2.54 10.21 -10.04
N GLU A 91 -3.57 10.11 -9.20
CA GLU A 91 -4.52 9.01 -9.29
C GLU A 91 -5.33 9.09 -10.59
N THR A 92 -5.65 7.92 -11.12
CA THR A 92 -6.45 7.79 -12.35
C THR A 92 -7.96 7.85 -12.06
N GLY A 93 -8.36 7.62 -10.82
CA GLY A 93 -9.75 7.53 -10.38
C GLY A 93 -10.56 6.48 -11.15
N SER A 94 -11.89 6.65 -11.18
CA SER A 94 -12.81 5.71 -11.84
C SER A 94 -12.57 5.55 -13.36
N SER A 95 -11.84 6.47 -13.98
CA SER A 95 -11.46 6.42 -15.40
C SER A 95 -10.22 5.59 -15.71
N GLY A 96 -9.49 5.13 -14.69
CA GLY A 96 -8.23 4.38 -14.84
C GLY A 96 -8.36 2.89 -15.09
N GLY A 97 -9.56 2.32 -15.04
CA GLY A 97 -9.72 0.86 -14.99
C GLY A 97 -9.11 0.29 -13.70
N ASN A 98 -8.27 -0.74 -13.83
CA ASN A 98 -7.52 -1.34 -12.70
C ASN A 98 -6.10 -0.77 -12.55
N ILE A 99 -5.89 0.49 -12.94
CA ILE A 99 -4.61 1.18 -12.74
C ILE A 99 -4.82 2.30 -11.74
N ASP A 100 -4.12 2.28 -10.63
CA ASP A 100 -4.25 3.26 -9.56
C ASP A 100 -3.62 4.64 -9.84
N LEU A 101 -2.42 4.66 -10.43
CA LEU A 101 -1.56 5.84 -10.55
C LEU A 101 -1.02 6.03 -11.96
N LYS A 102 -0.73 7.28 -12.31
CA LYS A 102 0.06 7.62 -13.50
C LYS A 102 0.89 8.88 -13.27
N THR A 103 1.94 9.03 -14.06
CA THR A 103 2.70 10.30 -14.13
C THR A 103 1.86 11.40 -14.76
N ASN A 104 2.04 12.64 -14.32
CA ASN A 104 1.41 13.82 -14.90
C ASN A 104 1.85 14.00 -16.37
N PRO A 105 0.98 14.54 -17.25
CA PRO A 105 1.35 14.79 -18.64
C PRO A 105 2.63 15.63 -18.76
N GLY A 106 3.60 15.13 -19.54
CA GLY A 106 4.89 15.80 -19.75
C GLY A 106 5.98 15.47 -18.72
N PHE A 107 5.64 14.86 -17.58
CA PHE A 107 6.63 14.37 -16.63
C PHE A 107 7.12 12.97 -17.03
N LEU A 108 8.44 12.79 -17.07
CA LEU A 108 9.11 11.53 -17.35
C LEU A 108 10.09 11.26 -16.19
N PRO A 109 9.89 10.20 -15.38
CA PRO A 109 10.84 9.86 -14.33
C PRO A 109 12.25 9.67 -14.91
N PRO A 110 13.30 10.30 -14.35
CA PRO A 110 14.65 10.25 -14.92
C PRO A 110 15.21 8.84 -15.13
N SER A 111 14.89 7.91 -14.23
CA SER A 111 15.32 6.51 -14.31
C SER A 111 14.60 5.69 -15.41
N ILE A 112 13.47 6.18 -15.92
CA ILE A 112 12.61 5.46 -16.88
C ILE A 112 12.55 6.13 -18.26
N GLY A 113 12.55 7.46 -18.30
CA GLY A 113 12.49 8.26 -19.53
C GLY A 113 11.17 8.14 -20.31
N ARG A 114 10.11 7.58 -19.70
CA ARG A 114 8.79 7.35 -20.31
C ARG A 114 7.68 7.63 -19.28
N PRO A 115 6.44 7.94 -19.71
CA PRO A 115 5.31 8.02 -18.79
C PRO A 115 5.14 6.68 -18.06
N VAL A 116 4.65 6.72 -16.83
CA VAL A 116 4.42 5.52 -16.02
C VAL A 116 2.94 5.38 -15.67
N TYR A 117 2.44 4.15 -15.75
CA TYR A 117 1.15 3.73 -15.23
C TYR A 117 1.39 2.63 -14.21
N ALA A 118 0.88 2.78 -12.99
CA ALA A 118 1.18 1.86 -11.90
C ALA A 118 -0.08 1.43 -11.16
N GLU A 119 -0.12 0.15 -10.82
CA GLU A 119 -1.08 -0.41 -9.88
C GLU A 119 -0.40 -0.64 -8.52
N VAL A 120 -1.05 -0.26 -7.43
CA VAL A 120 -0.50 -0.37 -6.07
C VAL A 120 -1.06 -1.60 -5.37
N LYS A 121 -0.17 -2.43 -4.83
CA LYS A 121 -0.53 -3.57 -3.98
C LYS A 121 0.25 -3.50 -2.68
N ASN A 122 -0.49 -3.59 -1.58
CA ASN A 122 0.11 -3.60 -0.25
C ASN A 122 1.10 -4.76 -0.08
N ARG A 123 0.79 -5.97 -0.60
CA ARG A 123 1.71 -7.11 -0.55
C ARG A 123 1.86 -7.79 -1.90
N PHE A 124 2.99 -8.48 -2.11
CA PHE A 124 3.29 -9.23 -3.34
C PHE A 124 2.22 -10.29 -3.69
N ASN A 125 1.57 -10.89 -2.69
CA ASN A 125 0.62 -12.00 -2.85
C ASN A 125 -0.85 -11.55 -2.89
N THR A 126 -1.13 -10.25 -3.00
CA THR A 126 -2.50 -9.74 -3.00
C THR A 126 -3.25 -10.05 -4.31
N ILE A 127 -2.55 -10.35 -5.41
CA ILE A 127 -3.19 -10.60 -6.71
C ILE A 127 -3.35 -12.11 -6.94
N LYS A 128 -4.60 -12.58 -7.07
CA LYS A 128 -4.91 -13.96 -7.47
C LYS A 128 -4.55 -14.20 -8.94
N GLY A 129 -4.28 -15.46 -9.32
CA GLY A 129 -3.75 -15.78 -10.65
C GLY A 129 -4.61 -15.30 -11.84
N SER A 130 -5.95 -15.30 -11.73
CA SER A 130 -6.83 -14.71 -12.75
C SER A 130 -6.65 -13.21 -12.85
N ASP A 131 -6.55 -12.55 -11.69
CA ASP A 131 -6.48 -11.10 -11.57
C ASP A 131 -5.12 -10.58 -12.05
N GLN A 132 -4.06 -11.40 -11.96
CA GLN A 132 -2.75 -11.09 -12.52
C GLN A 132 -2.80 -10.96 -14.05
N LYS A 133 -3.55 -11.83 -14.73
CA LYS A 133 -3.69 -11.76 -16.20
C LYS A 133 -4.43 -10.51 -16.62
N ASN A 134 -5.53 -10.20 -15.94
CA ASN A 134 -6.33 -9.00 -16.22
C ASN A 134 -5.50 -7.73 -15.99
N LEU A 135 -4.78 -7.65 -14.86
CA LEU A 135 -3.91 -6.50 -14.59
C LEU A 135 -2.79 -6.38 -15.63
N TRP A 136 -2.19 -7.49 -16.06
CA TRP A 136 -1.18 -7.46 -17.10
C TRP A 136 -1.75 -6.92 -18.42
N ASP A 137 -2.94 -7.39 -18.81
CA ASP A 137 -3.62 -6.91 -20.04
C ASP A 137 -3.96 -5.42 -19.95
N ASP A 138 -4.36 -4.95 -18.77
CA ASP A 138 -4.65 -3.54 -18.51
C ASP A 138 -3.39 -2.68 -18.63
N LEU A 139 -2.29 -3.08 -17.99
CA LEU A 139 -0.99 -2.42 -18.13
C LEU A 139 -0.53 -2.40 -19.59
N GLU A 140 -0.69 -3.51 -20.31
CA GLU A 140 -0.31 -3.60 -21.72
C GLU A 140 -1.07 -2.58 -22.59
N ARG A 141 -2.38 -2.39 -22.35
CA ARG A 141 -3.16 -1.37 -23.06
C ARG A 141 -2.61 0.03 -22.84
N HIS A 142 -2.26 0.38 -21.60
CA HIS A 142 -1.69 1.70 -21.29
C HIS A 142 -0.31 1.90 -21.88
N VAL A 143 0.56 0.88 -21.80
CA VAL A 143 1.90 0.87 -22.40
C VAL A 143 1.81 1.10 -23.91
N LYS A 144 0.95 0.35 -24.62
CA LYS A 144 0.79 0.48 -26.08
C LYS A 144 0.20 1.82 -26.49
N ALA A 145 -0.83 2.29 -25.79
CA ALA A 145 -1.54 3.52 -26.16
C ALA A 145 -0.72 4.80 -25.91
N ASN A 146 0.19 4.78 -24.93
CA ASN A 146 0.87 5.99 -24.45
C ASN A 146 2.40 5.95 -24.59
N GLY A 147 2.97 4.87 -25.15
CA GLY A 147 4.42 4.69 -25.19
C GLY A 147 5.06 4.64 -23.79
N ALA A 148 4.31 4.09 -22.82
CA ALA A 148 4.60 4.16 -21.40
C ALA A 148 5.35 2.93 -20.88
N VAL A 149 5.65 2.92 -19.57
CA VAL A 149 6.02 1.73 -18.81
C VAL A 149 4.92 1.43 -17.79
N GLY A 150 4.52 0.17 -17.72
CA GLY A 150 3.55 -0.33 -16.75
C GLY A 150 4.26 -0.90 -15.52
N TYR A 151 3.78 -0.57 -14.33
CA TYR A 151 4.30 -1.10 -13.06
C TYR A 151 3.22 -1.74 -12.20
N VAL A 152 3.62 -2.79 -11.47
CA VAL A 152 2.96 -3.24 -10.26
C VAL A 152 3.85 -2.89 -9.07
N PHE A 153 3.43 -1.94 -8.24
CA PHE A 153 4.12 -1.59 -7.01
C PHE A 153 3.69 -2.56 -5.91
N GLN A 154 4.63 -3.35 -5.39
CA GLN A 154 4.37 -4.33 -4.34
C GLN A 154 5.03 -3.84 -3.05
N ILE A 155 4.29 -3.05 -2.26
CA ILE A 155 4.85 -2.31 -1.12
C ILE A 155 5.62 -3.24 -0.19
N ILE A 156 4.95 -4.28 0.33
CA ILE A 156 5.62 -5.35 1.08
C ILE A 156 6.02 -6.49 0.11
N PRO A 157 7.33 -6.69 -0.12
CA PRO A 157 7.83 -7.71 -1.03
C PRO A 157 7.72 -9.12 -0.42
N LYS A 158 8.03 -10.14 -1.23
CA LYS A 158 8.08 -11.54 -0.75
C LYS A 158 9.22 -11.80 0.23
N LYS A 159 10.33 -11.10 0.02
CA LYS A 159 11.53 -11.09 0.86
C LYS A 159 11.98 -9.64 0.96
N ALA A 160 12.67 -9.28 2.05
CA ALA A 160 13.31 -7.98 2.22
C ALA A 160 14.54 -7.82 1.31
N GLU A 161 14.32 -7.96 0.00
CA GLU A 161 15.31 -7.85 -1.07
C GLU A 161 14.76 -6.81 -2.06
N ARG A 162 15.60 -5.85 -2.43
CA ARG A 162 15.24 -4.79 -3.39
C ARG A 162 15.13 -5.38 -4.80
N TYR A 163 14.11 -5.00 -5.56
CA TYR A 163 13.98 -5.42 -6.95
C TYR A 163 13.18 -4.45 -7.81
N ASP A 164 13.55 -4.43 -9.08
CA ASP A 164 12.80 -3.84 -10.19
C ASP A 164 13.08 -4.68 -11.42
N GLN A 165 12.08 -5.43 -11.90
CA GLN A 165 12.27 -6.39 -12.98
C GLN A 165 11.00 -6.59 -13.81
N PRO A 166 11.12 -7.16 -15.03
CA PRO A 166 9.98 -7.57 -15.84
C PRO A 166 8.99 -8.46 -15.06
N TRP A 167 7.71 -8.13 -15.13
CA TRP A 167 6.68 -8.86 -14.39
C TRP A 167 6.27 -10.14 -15.14
N LYS A 168 6.63 -11.30 -14.58
CA LYS A 168 6.32 -12.60 -15.15
C LYS A 168 4.93 -13.09 -14.73
N VAL A 169 3.99 -13.10 -15.68
CA VAL A 169 2.62 -13.61 -15.49
C VAL A 169 2.40 -14.85 -16.37
N ALA A 170 1.82 -15.90 -15.78
CA ALA A 170 1.57 -17.14 -16.51
C ALA A 170 0.63 -16.92 -17.71
N GLY A 171 1.06 -17.36 -18.90
CA GLY A 171 0.29 -17.18 -20.14
C GLY A 171 0.35 -15.77 -20.74
N ARG A 172 1.33 -14.96 -20.33
CA ARG A 172 1.66 -13.66 -20.94
C ARG A 172 3.16 -13.59 -21.27
N PRO A 173 3.56 -12.84 -22.31
CA PRO A 173 4.97 -12.64 -22.62
C PRO A 173 5.66 -11.82 -21.52
N VAL A 174 6.92 -12.12 -21.24
CA VAL A 174 7.77 -11.27 -20.41
C VAL A 174 8.23 -10.08 -21.24
N ARG A 175 8.05 -8.86 -20.73
CA ARG A 175 8.37 -7.61 -21.43
C ARG A 175 9.13 -6.65 -20.51
N GLU A 176 10.08 -5.92 -21.06
CA GLU A 176 10.87 -4.94 -20.30
C GLU A 176 10.07 -3.69 -19.88
N ASP A 177 8.94 -3.42 -20.53
CA ASP A 177 8.07 -2.27 -20.29
C ASP A 177 6.83 -2.59 -19.45
N ILE A 178 6.71 -3.82 -18.93
CA ILE A 178 5.71 -4.22 -17.93
C ILE A 178 6.45 -4.87 -16.76
N ARG A 179 6.55 -4.13 -15.65
CA ARG A 179 7.50 -4.39 -14.57
C ARG A 179 6.79 -4.51 -13.23
N HIS A 180 7.48 -5.04 -12.24
CA HIS A 180 7.08 -4.94 -10.84
C HIS A 180 8.29 -4.61 -9.99
N CYS A 181 8.08 -3.86 -8.92
CA CYS A 181 9.12 -3.47 -7.98
C CYS A 181 8.62 -3.50 -6.53
N ASP A 182 9.56 -3.54 -5.59
CA ASP A 182 9.28 -3.44 -4.17
C ASP A 182 8.86 -2.01 -3.75
N GLY A 183 8.34 -1.87 -2.53
CA GLY A 183 7.89 -0.58 -2.01
C GLY A 183 8.95 0.50 -1.91
N VAL A 184 10.19 0.16 -1.54
CA VAL A 184 11.26 1.16 -1.42
C VAL A 184 11.58 1.72 -2.80
N THR A 185 11.73 0.84 -3.79
CA THR A 185 11.94 1.26 -5.18
C THR A 185 10.76 2.05 -5.74
N ALA A 186 9.51 1.68 -5.42
CA ALA A 186 8.33 2.42 -5.85
C ALA A 186 8.27 3.84 -5.27
N TYR A 187 8.53 3.99 -3.97
CA TYR A 187 8.54 5.29 -3.30
C TYR A 187 9.67 6.19 -3.81
N GLU A 188 10.88 5.64 -3.99
CA GLU A 188 11.99 6.37 -4.61
C GLU A 188 11.64 6.81 -6.04
N LEU A 189 11.01 5.96 -6.84
CA LEU A 189 10.58 6.32 -8.20
C LEU A 189 9.55 7.47 -8.22
N VAL A 190 8.64 7.50 -7.25
CA VAL A 190 7.54 8.48 -7.20
C VAL A 190 7.99 9.83 -6.64
N TYR A 191 8.88 9.81 -5.64
CA TYR A 191 9.30 11.01 -4.90
C TYR A 191 10.72 11.48 -5.21
N GLY A 192 11.55 10.65 -5.82
CA GLY A 192 12.98 10.95 -6.04
C GLY A 192 13.82 10.92 -4.76
N GLU A 193 13.28 10.37 -3.67
CA GLU A 193 13.91 10.29 -2.35
C GLU A 193 14.15 8.81 -1.98
N PRO A 194 15.42 8.34 -1.92
CA PRO A 194 15.75 6.94 -1.68
C PRO A 194 15.20 6.35 -0.38
N GLU A 195 15.10 7.16 0.67
CA GLU A 195 14.61 6.71 1.98
C GLU A 195 13.13 7.05 2.22
N ALA A 196 12.38 7.51 1.21
CA ALA A 196 11.02 8.03 1.39
C ALA A 196 10.10 7.06 2.16
N LEU A 197 10.10 5.77 1.80
CA LEU A 197 9.27 4.78 2.49
C LEU A 197 9.71 4.57 3.95
N PHE A 198 11.02 4.57 4.21
CA PHE A 198 11.54 4.40 5.56
C PHE A 198 11.24 5.60 6.47
N GLN A 199 11.49 6.81 5.96
CA GLN A 199 11.17 8.06 6.66
C GLN A 199 9.66 8.16 6.95
N LEU A 200 8.82 7.77 5.98
CA LEU A 200 7.37 7.71 6.16
C LEU A 200 6.97 6.75 7.29
N TYR A 201 7.55 5.55 7.35
CA TYR A 201 7.28 4.59 8.43
C TYR A 201 7.68 5.13 9.81
N ARG A 202 8.79 5.89 9.89
CA ARG A 202 9.20 6.56 11.13
C ARG A 202 8.28 7.71 11.54
N ALA A 203 7.65 8.38 10.57
CA ALA A 203 6.71 9.47 10.81
C ALA A 203 5.31 8.97 11.25
N LEU A 204 4.90 7.76 10.84
CA LEU A 204 3.55 7.21 11.11
C LEU A 204 3.08 7.34 12.57
N PRO A 205 3.87 7.02 13.61
CA PRO A 205 3.43 7.18 15.00
C PRO A 205 3.09 8.62 15.36
N LEU A 206 3.87 9.60 14.87
CA LEU A 206 3.61 11.02 15.11
C LEU A 206 2.33 11.46 14.40
N ILE A 207 2.12 11.02 13.15
CA ILE A 207 0.90 11.31 12.39
C ILE A 207 -0.33 10.74 13.12
N PHE A 208 -0.27 9.47 13.56
CA PHE A 208 -1.38 8.84 14.29
C PHE A 208 -1.63 9.48 15.65
N ARG A 209 -0.57 9.89 16.37
CA ARG A 209 -0.69 10.64 17.63
C ARG A 209 -1.49 11.93 17.40
N ASP A 210 -1.16 12.69 16.37
CA ASP A 210 -1.84 13.95 16.05
C ASP A 210 -3.30 13.73 15.61
N ILE A 211 -3.60 12.59 14.98
CA ILE A 211 -4.98 12.21 14.60
C ILE A 211 -5.82 11.79 15.82
N ILE A 212 -5.25 10.97 16.71
CA ILE A 212 -5.97 10.37 17.85
C ILE A 212 -6.04 11.33 19.03
N GLY A 213 -5.12 12.29 19.14
CA GLY A 213 -5.03 13.23 20.26
C GLY A 213 -4.61 12.55 21.57
N SER A 214 -3.82 11.48 21.48
CA SER A 214 -3.35 10.70 22.62
C SER A 214 -1.84 10.53 22.56
N ASP A 215 -1.16 10.68 23.69
CA ASP A 215 0.29 10.43 23.85
C ASP A 215 0.66 8.94 23.80
N SER A 216 -0.21 8.08 23.25
CA SER A 216 0.08 6.66 23.07
C SER A 216 1.25 6.49 22.11
N LEU A 217 2.44 6.27 22.67
CA LEU A 217 3.63 5.93 21.91
C LEU A 217 3.52 4.48 21.46
N VAL A 218 3.82 4.24 20.19
CA VAL A 218 4.14 2.89 19.74
C VAL A 218 5.48 2.52 20.35
N GLU A 219 5.48 1.59 21.30
CA GLU A 219 6.70 1.00 21.84
C GLU A 219 7.33 0.05 20.80
N GLY A 220 8.64 0.16 20.59
CA GLY A 220 9.41 -0.76 19.74
C GLY A 220 10.33 -0.09 18.72
N GLU A 221 11.21 -0.90 18.13
CA GLU A 221 12.18 -0.45 17.13
C GLU A 221 11.55 -0.49 15.72
N ILE A 222 10.97 0.65 15.29
CA ILE A 222 10.35 0.79 13.95
C ILE A 222 11.34 0.41 12.83
N ALA A 223 12.63 0.76 13.01
CA ALA A 223 13.67 0.39 12.07
C ALA A 223 13.86 -1.12 11.97
N GLU A 224 13.89 -1.85 13.09
CA GLU A 224 14.00 -3.31 13.09
C GLU A 224 12.79 -3.95 12.38
N LEU A 225 11.57 -3.49 12.68
CA LEU A 225 10.35 -3.98 12.02
C LEU A 225 10.38 -3.72 10.50
N PHE A 226 10.84 -2.52 10.11
CA PHE A 226 10.97 -2.13 8.72
C PHE A 226 11.94 -3.05 7.99
N PHE A 227 13.20 -3.15 8.44
CA PHE A 227 14.23 -3.94 7.76
C PHE A 227 13.98 -5.45 7.80
N ARG A 228 13.14 -5.93 8.72
CA ARG A 228 12.64 -7.31 8.69
C ARG A 228 11.70 -7.59 7.52
N SER A 229 10.99 -6.57 7.03
CA SER A 229 9.88 -6.71 6.06
C SER A 229 10.17 -6.07 4.71
N LEU A 230 11.04 -5.05 4.67
CA LEU A 230 11.34 -4.18 3.55
C LEU A 230 12.87 -4.09 3.38
N PRO A 231 13.37 -3.95 2.14
CA PRO A 231 14.80 -3.78 1.90
C PRO A 231 15.30 -2.43 2.44
N SER A 232 16.61 -2.29 2.61
CA SER A 232 17.27 -0.99 2.78
C SER A 232 17.23 -0.17 1.48
N ALA A 233 17.46 1.14 1.62
CA ALA A 233 17.71 2.01 0.46
C ALA A 233 19.05 1.68 -0.22
N GLU A 234 20.05 1.24 0.57
CA GLU A 234 21.36 0.75 0.14
C GLU A 234 21.35 -0.71 -0.33
#